data_AF-A0A8K1FWD0-F1
#
_entry.id   AF-A0A8K1FWD0-F1
#
_cell.length_a   1.000
_cell.length_b   1.000
_cell.length_c   1.000
_cell.angle_alpha   90.00
_cell.angle_beta   90.00
_cell.angle_gamma   90.00
#
_symmetry.space_group_name_H-M   'P 1'
#
loop_
_entity.id
_entity.type
_entity.pdbx_description
1 polymer ?
#
loop_
_entity_poly.entity_id
_entity_poly.type
_entity_poly.pdbx_seq_one_letter_code
_entity_poly.pdbx_strand_id
1 'polypeptide(L)'
;GSNINDVVSDWITKQGYPIIFVDIRDSSIEFRQRRFTLLENNDNTIYKVPLTFETNGKFSTLLMKESYYKLSVEGGIETIKVNVNRSGFYRVFYSSLEPVFKANLNRYEELGLVNDYWNFVLAGLFKVDQYLNIVKKYEYTKNSFLTSEIVSELLTLYNINKNKYYDAIREFLTNQVKIYKDLKDDLSKMAYSTLMSSLASIDEDFALGLSYLFQENDKLDSNIKEAVAIAYGVATSDFSTLLNKYISANIDEERYRFLKGMVAIRDKSVVEKIIELIFNRTIKFQDARFVFSLLAHNPFVREEICNFIIDNSEKVKEFVNSIGGGPWVFGYLLRGTMTMCGIDKPKEILEFLERIKYKEIERQVKSTEELIQVYSKLK
;
A
#
# COMPACT_ATOMS: atom_id res chain seq x y z
N GLY A 1 17.14 -34.26 5.70
CA GLY A 1 15.83 -33.91 6.30
C GLY A 1 15.82 -34.01 7.81
N SER A 2 16.87 -33.58 8.52
CA SER A 2 17.03 -33.92 9.96
C SER A 2 16.75 -32.77 10.92
N ASN A 3 16.27 -31.61 10.45
CA ASN A 3 16.07 -30.44 11.33
C ASN A 3 14.92 -29.51 10.87
N ILE A 4 14.00 -30.00 10.02
CA ILE A 4 12.85 -29.19 9.57
C ILE A 4 12.00 -28.77 10.77
N ASN A 5 11.79 -29.66 11.74
CA ASN A 5 11.00 -29.36 12.94
C ASN A 5 11.58 -28.18 13.72
N ASP A 6 12.90 -28.12 13.92
CA ASP A 6 13.48 -27.03 14.71
C ASP A 6 13.53 -25.70 13.94
N VAL A 7 13.55 -25.73 12.60
CA VAL A 7 13.41 -24.52 11.77
C VAL A 7 11.96 -24.05 11.82
N VAL A 8 10.99 -24.93 11.54
CA VAL A 8 9.55 -24.59 11.55
C VAL A 8 9.12 -24.09 12.93
N SER A 9 9.55 -24.77 14.01
CA SER A 9 9.27 -24.36 15.39
C SER A 9 9.77 -22.95 15.68
N ASP A 10 10.96 -22.59 15.18
CA ASP A 10 11.53 -21.25 15.31
C ASP A 10 10.61 -20.17 14.70
N TRP A 11 10.07 -20.44 13.51
CA TRP A 11 9.24 -19.48 12.77
C TRP A 11 7.80 -19.35 13.28
N ILE A 12 7.22 -20.40 13.88
CA ILE A 12 5.83 -20.34 14.38
C ILE A 12 5.73 -19.82 15.83
N THR A 13 6.83 -19.88 16.59
CA THR A 13 6.84 -19.47 18.01
C THR A 13 7.40 -18.06 18.23
N LYS A 14 8.20 -17.54 17.30
CA LYS A 14 8.76 -16.19 17.36
C LYS A 14 7.91 -15.22 16.54
N GLN A 15 7.50 -14.12 17.15
CA GLN A 15 6.74 -13.08 16.45
C GLN A 15 7.65 -12.36 15.44
N GLY A 16 7.08 -12.00 14.28
CA GLY A 16 7.78 -11.19 13.27
C GLY A 16 8.66 -12.02 12.35
N TYR A 17 9.56 -11.35 11.64
CA TYR A 17 10.49 -11.95 10.68
C TYR A 17 11.78 -11.13 10.62
N PRO A 18 12.89 -11.70 10.12
CA PRO A 18 14.16 -10.99 10.04
C PRO A 18 14.29 -10.15 8.78
N ILE A 19 15.09 -9.09 8.91
CA ILE A 19 15.80 -8.44 7.82
C ILE A 19 17.22 -9.01 7.76
N ILE A 20 17.69 -9.31 6.55
CA ILE A 20 19.05 -9.76 6.25
C ILE A 20 19.79 -8.61 5.59
N PHE A 21 20.77 -8.05 6.29
CA PHE A 21 21.72 -7.09 5.73
C PHE A 21 22.80 -7.85 4.99
N VAL A 22 23.04 -7.47 3.74
CA VAL A 22 24.02 -8.05 2.82
C VAL A 22 25.07 -6.99 2.53
N ASP A 23 26.19 -7.05 3.25
CA ASP A 23 27.31 -6.14 3.03
C ASP A 23 28.28 -6.74 2.01
N ILE A 24 28.37 -6.10 0.85
CA ILE A 24 29.19 -6.55 -0.28
C ILE A 24 30.58 -5.89 -0.17
N ARG A 25 31.62 -6.71 -0.07
CA ARG A 25 33.04 -6.31 -0.12
C ARG A 25 33.70 -6.92 -1.35
N ASP A 26 34.88 -6.42 -1.74
CA ASP A 26 35.58 -6.84 -2.96
C ASP A 26 35.63 -8.36 -3.17
N SER A 27 35.89 -9.15 -2.12
CA SER A 27 36.00 -10.62 -2.19
C SER A 27 35.20 -11.35 -1.10
N SER A 28 34.23 -10.71 -0.47
CA SER A 28 33.40 -11.37 0.55
C SER A 28 32.02 -10.73 0.71
N ILE A 29 31.04 -11.57 1.08
CA ILE A 29 29.70 -11.14 1.46
C ILE A 29 29.54 -11.35 2.97
N GLU A 30 29.12 -10.32 3.68
CA GLU A 30 28.79 -10.40 5.10
C GLU A 30 27.27 -10.32 5.29
N PHE A 31 26.69 -11.39 5.82
CA PHE A 31 25.28 -11.46 6.16
C PHE A 31 25.09 -11.13 7.64
N ARG A 32 24.18 -10.21 7.96
CA ARG A 32 23.74 -9.91 9.32
C ARG A 32 22.23 -9.98 9.41
N GLN A 33 21.69 -10.58 10.48
CA GLN A 33 20.24 -10.61 10.70
C GLN A 33 19.83 -9.84 11.94
N ARG A 34 18.63 -9.26 11.88
CA ARG A 34 17.90 -8.69 13.03
C ARG A 34 16.40 -8.84 12.78
N ARG A 35 15.58 -8.87 13.83
CA ARG A 35 14.12 -8.71 13.69
C ARG A 35 13.79 -7.42 12.94
N PHE A 36 12.95 -7.52 11.91
CA PHE A 36 12.46 -6.37 11.17
C PHE A 36 11.24 -5.77 11.88
N THR A 37 11.24 -4.45 12.05
CA THR A 37 10.13 -3.65 12.58
C THR A 37 10.12 -2.28 11.91
N LEU A 38 8.93 -1.66 11.82
CA LEU A 38 8.79 -0.32 11.23
C LEU A 38 9.23 0.82 12.16
N LEU A 39 9.18 0.56 13.48
CA LEU A 39 9.73 1.44 14.50
C LEU A 39 10.88 0.71 15.17
N GLU A 40 11.94 1.45 15.49
CA GLU A 40 13.10 0.86 16.16
C GLU A 40 12.70 0.20 17.47
N ASN A 41 13.29 -0.96 17.72
CA ASN A 41 13.20 -1.65 18.99
C ASN A 41 14.53 -2.30 19.35
N ASN A 42 14.68 -2.66 20.62
CA ASN A 42 15.87 -3.33 21.14
C ASN A 42 15.74 -4.88 21.06
N ASP A 43 14.96 -5.39 20.11
CA ASP A 43 14.73 -6.82 19.98
C ASP A 43 15.86 -7.51 19.19
N ASN A 44 16.63 -8.34 19.91
CA ASN A 44 17.75 -9.10 19.37
C ASN A 44 17.35 -10.54 18.99
N THR A 45 16.07 -10.79 18.70
CA THR A 45 15.59 -12.11 18.25
C THR A 45 16.35 -12.55 17.00
N ILE A 46 16.97 -13.73 17.09
CA ILE A 46 17.66 -14.41 16.00
C ILE A 46 16.73 -15.50 15.45
N TYR A 47 16.65 -15.63 14.14
CA TYR A 47 15.86 -16.64 13.45
C TYR A 47 16.76 -17.66 12.76
N LYS A 48 16.30 -18.90 12.62
CA LYS A 48 16.94 -19.91 11.76
C LYS A 48 16.52 -19.69 10.31
N VAL A 49 17.31 -18.94 9.56
CA VAL A 49 16.95 -18.50 8.21
C VAL A 49 17.58 -19.40 7.14
N PRO A 50 16.77 -20.11 6.32
CA PRO A 50 17.28 -20.79 5.13
C PRO A 50 17.53 -19.76 4.03
N LEU A 51 18.71 -19.17 4.03
CA LEU A 51 19.15 -18.25 3.00
C LEU A 51 19.35 -18.98 1.68
N THR A 52 18.82 -18.40 0.62
CA THR A 52 19.11 -18.76 -0.76
C THR A 52 19.77 -17.56 -1.43
N PHE A 53 20.84 -17.78 -2.16
CA PHE A 53 21.52 -16.70 -2.86
C PHE A 53 22.19 -17.20 -4.14
N GLU A 54 22.39 -16.28 -5.06
CA GLU A 54 23.12 -16.49 -6.30
C GLU A 54 24.21 -15.43 -6.38
N THR A 55 25.45 -15.84 -6.61
CA THR A 55 26.59 -14.94 -6.78
C THR A 55 27.29 -15.29 -8.09
N ASN A 56 27.45 -14.33 -8.99
CA ASN A 56 28.03 -14.53 -10.32
C ASN A 56 27.38 -15.72 -11.07
N GLY A 57 26.05 -15.83 -10.99
CA GLY A 57 25.27 -16.91 -11.62
C GLY A 57 25.28 -18.26 -10.88
N LYS A 58 26.04 -18.40 -9.78
CA LYS A 58 26.11 -19.65 -9.01
C LYS A 58 25.14 -19.64 -7.83
N PHE A 59 24.14 -20.52 -7.88
CA PHE A 59 23.18 -20.72 -6.79
C PHE A 59 23.83 -21.40 -5.57
N SER A 60 23.42 -21.01 -4.37
CA SER A 60 23.88 -21.55 -3.09
C SER A 60 22.83 -21.37 -1.99
N THR A 61 22.94 -22.18 -0.94
CA THR A 61 22.05 -22.11 0.23
C THR A 61 22.85 -22.14 1.52
N LEU A 62 22.31 -21.50 2.56
CA LEU A 62 22.92 -21.43 3.89
C LEU A 62 21.81 -21.40 4.95
N LEU A 63 21.85 -22.31 5.92
CA LEU A 63 21.02 -22.19 7.12
C LEU A 63 21.72 -21.27 8.12
N MET A 64 21.37 -19.98 8.11
CA MET A 64 21.89 -18.97 9.03
C MET A 64 21.24 -19.13 10.40
N LYS A 65 22.01 -19.63 11.38
CA LYS A 65 21.55 -19.83 12.77
C LYS A 65 22.00 -18.72 13.72
N GLU A 66 23.05 -18.00 13.36
CA GLU A 66 23.66 -16.94 14.15
C GLU A 66 23.30 -15.56 13.60
N SER A 67 23.62 -14.50 14.34
CA SER A 67 23.38 -13.11 13.93
C SER A 67 24.27 -12.65 12.77
N TYR A 68 25.40 -13.32 12.54
CA TYR A 68 26.41 -12.95 11.55
C TYR A 68 26.96 -14.18 10.82
N TYR A 69 27.21 -14.05 9.52
CA TYR A 69 27.93 -15.04 8.71
C TYR A 69 28.74 -14.35 7.62
N LYS A 70 29.98 -14.79 7.40
CA LYS A 70 30.85 -14.28 6.33
C LYS A 70 31.11 -15.36 5.29
N LEU A 71 30.87 -15.02 4.03
CA LEU A 71 31.14 -15.87 2.87
C LEU A 71 32.27 -15.25 2.04
N SER A 72 33.35 -16.00 1.83
CA SER A 72 34.39 -15.61 0.87
C SER A 72 33.94 -15.94 -0.55
N VAL A 73 34.18 -15.02 -1.50
CA VAL A 73 33.84 -15.19 -2.91
C VAL A 73 35.11 -15.04 -3.74
N GLU A 74 35.55 -16.13 -4.35
CA GLU A 74 36.70 -16.12 -5.27
C GLU A 74 36.36 -15.34 -6.56
N GLY A 75 37.29 -14.52 -7.04
CA GLY A 75 37.12 -13.74 -8.28
C GLY A 75 36.28 -12.47 -8.16
N GLY A 76 35.82 -12.11 -6.96
CA GLY A 76 35.03 -10.91 -6.71
C GLY A 76 33.54 -11.06 -6.97
N ILE A 77 32.76 -10.00 -6.73
CA ILE A 77 31.30 -10.03 -6.78
C ILE A 77 30.79 -9.07 -7.87
N GLU A 78 30.41 -9.63 -9.01
CA GLU A 78 29.84 -8.87 -10.13
C GLU A 78 28.31 -8.80 -10.05
N THR A 79 27.68 -9.91 -9.65
CA THR A 79 26.23 -9.99 -9.49
C THR A 79 25.86 -10.71 -8.20
N ILE A 80 24.76 -10.29 -7.58
CA ILE A 80 24.23 -10.93 -6.38
C ILE A 80 22.71 -10.88 -6.32
N LYS A 81 22.11 -12.01 -5.94
CA LYS A 81 20.70 -12.12 -5.55
C LYS A 81 20.64 -12.88 -4.24
N VAL A 82 19.86 -12.41 -3.28
CA VAL A 82 19.58 -13.09 -2.02
C VAL A 82 18.06 -13.17 -1.87
N ASN A 83 17.58 -14.26 -1.26
CA ASN A 83 16.19 -14.68 -1.32
C ASN A 83 15.74 -14.98 -2.75
N VAL A 84 16.45 -15.91 -3.42
CA VAL A 84 16.17 -16.33 -4.80
C VAL A 84 14.71 -16.77 -4.93
N ASN A 85 14.04 -16.28 -5.99
CA ASN A 85 12.60 -16.42 -6.23
C ASN A 85 11.68 -15.87 -5.12
N ARG A 86 12.21 -15.10 -4.15
CA ARG A 86 11.47 -14.61 -2.97
C ARG A 86 10.75 -15.73 -2.22
N SER A 87 11.39 -16.89 -2.12
CA SER A 87 10.84 -18.10 -1.52
C SER A 87 10.93 -18.15 0.01
N GLY A 88 11.77 -17.29 0.61
CA GLY A 88 11.93 -17.17 2.06
C GLY A 88 11.16 -16.00 2.67
N PHE A 89 10.69 -16.19 3.91
CA PHE A 89 9.96 -15.17 4.67
C PHE A 89 10.92 -14.23 5.44
N TYR A 90 11.69 -13.45 4.69
CA TYR A 90 12.62 -12.45 5.22
C TYR A 90 12.89 -11.36 4.18
N ARG A 91 13.25 -10.16 4.66
CA ARG A 91 13.61 -9.03 3.80
C ARG A 91 15.11 -8.98 3.58
N VAL A 92 15.53 -8.40 2.46
CA VAL A 92 16.96 -8.28 2.14
C VAL A 92 17.35 -6.82 1.91
N PHE A 93 18.28 -6.32 2.71
CA PHE A 93 18.88 -5.00 2.56
C PHE A 93 20.30 -5.14 2.05
N TYR A 94 20.62 -4.53 0.91
CA TYR A 94 21.96 -4.60 0.31
C TYR A 94 22.73 -3.32 0.61
N SER A 95 24.03 -3.41 0.93
CA SER A 95 24.88 -2.21 1.07
C SER A 95 25.13 -1.52 -0.27
N SER A 96 25.02 -2.26 -1.38
CA SER A 96 25.04 -1.72 -2.75
C SER A 96 24.01 -2.46 -3.62
N LEU A 97 23.21 -1.69 -4.36
CA LEU A 97 22.25 -2.22 -5.34
C LEU A 97 22.85 -2.44 -6.73
N GLU A 98 24.06 -1.95 -6.99
CA GLU A 98 24.65 -2.02 -8.33
C GLU A 98 24.88 -3.47 -8.81
N PRO A 99 25.43 -4.39 -7.99
CA PRO A 99 25.51 -5.81 -8.35
C PRO A 99 24.15 -6.51 -8.44
N VAL A 100 23.13 -5.98 -7.75
CA VAL A 100 21.76 -6.52 -7.78
C VAL A 100 21.08 -6.18 -9.10
N PHE A 101 21.23 -4.94 -9.59
CA PHE A 101 20.69 -4.52 -10.88
C PHE A 101 21.45 -5.08 -12.08
N LYS A 102 22.72 -5.46 -11.92
CA LYS A 102 23.44 -6.25 -12.93
C LYS A 102 22.98 -7.70 -12.98
N ALA A 103 22.38 -8.21 -11.91
CA ALA A 103 21.82 -9.55 -11.91
C ALA A 103 20.55 -9.59 -12.77
N ASN A 104 20.36 -10.68 -13.50
CA ASN A 104 19.12 -10.93 -14.23
C ASN A 104 18.02 -11.35 -13.23
N LEU A 105 17.34 -10.37 -12.64
CA LEU A 105 16.25 -10.58 -11.69
C LEU A 105 15.02 -11.11 -12.44
N ASN A 106 14.35 -12.11 -11.87
CA ASN A 106 13.04 -12.51 -12.37
C ASN A 106 11.92 -11.63 -11.80
N ARG A 107 10.71 -11.78 -12.36
CA ARG A 107 9.53 -10.98 -12.00
C ARG A 107 9.20 -10.92 -10.49
N TYR A 108 9.48 -11.98 -9.75
CA TYR A 108 9.24 -12.04 -8.31
C TYR A 108 10.36 -11.34 -7.55
N GLU A 109 11.60 -11.46 -8.03
CA GLU A 109 12.77 -10.85 -7.43
C GLU A 109 12.75 -9.33 -7.55
N GLU A 110 12.30 -8.80 -8.70
CA GLU A 110 12.02 -7.38 -8.92
C GLU A 110 10.93 -6.86 -7.97
N LEU A 111 9.78 -7.54 -7.93
CA LEU A 111 8.67 -7.20 -7.03
C LEU A 111 9.13 -7.16 -5.57
N GLY A 112 9.82 -8.21 -5.12
CA GLY A 112 10.32 -8.27 -3.75
C GLY A 112 11.41 -7.24 -3.46
N LEU A 113 12.15 -6.77 -4.47
CA LEU A 113 13.17 -5.72 -4.27
C LEU A 113 12.49 -4.39 -3.97
N VAL A 114 11.51 -4.03 -4.78
CA VAL A 114 10.72 -2.81 -4.58
C VAL A 114 9.98 -2.86 -3.25
N ASN A 115 9.29 -3.96 -2.94
CA ASN A 115 8.57 -4.13 -1.69
C ASN A 115 9.50 -4.06 -0.45
N ASP A 116 10.69 -4.67 -0.51
CA ASP A 116 11.68 -4.59 0.56
C ASP A 116 12.10 -3.14 0.83
N TYR A 117 12.50 -2.43 -0.22
CA TYR A 117 12.99 -1.06 -0.08
C TYR A 117 11.89 -0.06 0.30
N TRP A 118 10.65 -0.28 -0.11
CA TRP A 118 9.52 0.47 0.41
C TRP A 118 9.36 0.27 1.92
N ASN A 119 9.44 -0.98 2.39
CA ASN A 119 9.36 -1.26 3.82
C ASN A 119 10.57 -0.69 4.60
N PHE A 120 11.73 -0.59 3.97
CA PHE A 120 12.89 0.08 4.56
C PHE A 120 12.71 1.59 4.63
N VAL A 121 12.00 2.21 3.68
CA VAL A 121 11.56 3.61 3.78
C VAL A 121 10.62 3.79 4.97
N LEU A 122 9.59 2.93 5.10
CA LEU A 122 8.67 2.97 6.25
C LEU A 122 9.42 2.76 7.58
N ALA A 123 10.42 1.90 7.61
CA ALA A 123 11.24 1.66 8.79
C ALA A 123 12.28 2.76 9.08
N GLY A 124 12.42 3.76 8.22
CA GLY A 124 13.47 4.80 8.34
C GLY A 124 14.89 4.31 8.04
N LEU A 125 15.04 3.10 7.47
CA LEU A 125 16.33 2.52 7.07
C LEU A 125 16.78 2.98 5.67
N PHE A 126 15.88 3.58 4.89
CA PHE A 126 16.17 4.06 3.54
C PHE A 126 15.44 5.38 3.27
N LYS A 127 16.05 6.28 2.49
CA LYS A 127 15.44 7.58 2.19
C LYS A 127 14.43 7.46 1.04
N VAL A 128 13.34 8.23 1.11
CA VAL A 128 12.30 8.26 0.07
C VAL A 128 12.90 8.60 -1.30
N ASP A 129 13.76 9.61 -1.39
CA ASP A 129 14.38 10.01 -2.68
C ASP A 129 15.23 8.90 -3.30
N GLN A 130 15.92 8.12 -2.46
CA GLN A 130 16.70 6.97 -2.92
C GLN A 130 15.79 5.84 -3.40
N TYR A 131 14.66 5.62 -2.72
CA TYR A 131 13.65 4.65 -3.15
C TYR A 131 12.99 5.06 -4.48
N LEU A 132 12.70 6.35 -4.68
CA LEU A 132 12.19 6.85 -5.96
C LEU A 132 13.17 6.61 -7.12
N ASN A 133 14.49 6.61 -6.87
CA ASN A 133 15.48 6.19 -7.87
C ASN A 133 15.39 4.70 -8.23
N ILE A 134 14.99 3.84 -7.30
CA ILE A 134 14.70 2.42 -7.57
C ILE A 134 13.44 2.31 -8.44
N VAL A 135 12.38 3.02 -8.08
CA VAL A 135 11.13 3.06 -8.86
C VAL A 135 11.38 3.48 -10.30
N LYS A 136 12.22 4.51 -10.53
CA LYS A 136 12.60 4.96 -11.89
C LYS A 136 13.26 3.87 -12.74
N LYS A 137 13.93 2.87 -12.16
CA LYS A 137 14.47 1.73 -12.93
C LYS A 137 13.38 0.86 -13.53
N TYR A 138 12.18 0.88 -12.96
CA TYR A 138 11.02 0.09 -13.37
C TYR A 138 9.93 0.92 -14.04
N GLU A 139 10.23 2.15 -14.45
CA GLU A 139 9.29 3.09 -15.09
C GLU A 139 8.61 2.50 -16.33
N TYR A 140 9.29 1.59 -17.04
CA TYR A 140 8.80 0.93 -18.26
C TYR A 140 8.56 -0.58 -18.08
N THR A 141 8.44 -1.06 -16.84
CA THR A 141 8.15 -2.47 -16.60
C THR A 141 6.80 -2.89 -17.18
N LYS A 142 6.71 -4.16 -17.61
CA LYS A 142 5.47 -4.84 -18.04
C LYS A 142 5.01 -5.90 -17.02
N ASN A 143 5.59 -5.88 -15.83
CA ASN A 143 5.25 -6.79 -14.76
C ASN A 143 4.07 -6.23 -13.96
N SER A 144 2.85 -6.70 -14.25
CA SER A 144 1.60 -6.18 -13.67
C SER A 144 1.57 -6.17 -12.15
N PHE A 145 2.20 -7.16 -11.48
CA PHE A 145 2.29 -7.19 -10.02
C PHE A 145 3.20 -6.10 -9.49
N LEU A 146 4.39 -5.93 -10.10
CA LEU A 146 5.32 -4.87 -9.74
C LEU A 146 4.75 -3.48 -9.99
N THR A 147 4.07 -3.27 -11.12
CA THR A 147 3.39 -2.01 -11.41
C THR A 147 2.35 -1.70 -10.34
N SER A 148 1.53 -2.68 -9.97
CA SER A 148 0.48 -2.50 -8.95
C SER A 148 1.07 -2.18 -7.57
N GLU A 149 2.18 -2.83 -7.21
CA GLU A 149 2.92 -2.54 -5.97
C GLU A 149 3.41 -1.09 -5.96
N ILE A 150 4.13 -0.66 -7.01
CA ILE A 150 4.64 0.71 -7.11
C ILE A 150 3.50 1.74 -7.05
N VAL A 151 2.39 1.51 -7.75
CA VAL A 151 1.23 2.42 -7.71
C VAL A 151 0.70 2.57 -6.29
N SER A 152 0.55 1.47 -5.55
CA SER A 152 0.09 1.49 -4.15
C SER A 152 1.04 2.27 -3.24
N GLU A 153 2.34 2.07 -3.40
CA GLU A 153 3.39 2.73 -2.62
C GLU A 153 3.45 4.24 -2.92
N LEU A 154 3.39 4.62 -4.21
CA LEU A 154 3.35 6.02 -4.64
C LEU A 154 2.04 6.71 -4.25
N LEU A 155 0.89 6.02 -4.29
CA LEU A 155 -0.39 6.55 -3.79
C LEU A 155 -0.32 6.80 -2.29
N THR A 156 0.36 5.95 -1.53
CA THR A 156 0.58 6.16 -0.09
C THR A 156 1.38 7.44 0.13
N LEU A 157 2.48 7.65 -0.61
CA LEU A 157 3.26 8.90 -0.55
C LEU A 157 2.42 10.11 -0.95
N TYR A 158 1.69 10.06 -2.06
CA TYR A 158 0.77 11.12 -2.50
C TYR A 158 -0.27 11.47 -1.41
N ASN A 159 -0.85 10.46 -0.77
CA ASN A 159 -1.82 10.69 0.30
C ASN A 159 -1.17 11.28 1.57
N ILE A 160 0.10 10.98 1.84
CA ILE A 160 0.85 11.59 2.95
C ILE A 160 1.16 13.06 2.66
N ASN A 161 1.68 13.37 1.48
CA ASN A 161 1.95 14.73 1.04
C ASN A 161 1.76 14.88 -0.47
N LYS A 162 0.56 15.29 -0.87
CA LYS A 162 0.19 15.42 -2.29
C LYS A 162 1.10 16.38 -3.05
N ASN A 163 1.44 17.53 -2.46
CA ASN A 163 2.23 18.55 -3.14
C ASN A 163 3.66 18.08 -3.42
N LYS A 164 4.24 17.30 -2.50
CA LYS A 164 5.62 16.81 -2.60
C LYS A 164 5.75 15.66 -3.59
N TYR A 165 4.76 14.77 -3.65
CA TYR A 165 4.88 13.50 -4.38
C TYR A 165 4.02 13.41 -5.64
N TYR A 166 3.19 14.43 -5.95
CA TYR A 166 2.32 14.45 -7.13
C TYR A 166 3.06 14.19 -8.44
N ASP A 167 4.17 14.88 -8.70
CA ASP A 167 4.89 14.72 -9.96
C ASP A 167 5.42 13.29 -10.15
N ALA A 168 5.98 12.69 -9.09
CA ALA A 168 6.53 11.34 -9.12
C ALA A 168 5.46 10.28 -9.43
N ILE A 169 4.29 10.36 -8.78
CA ILE A 169 3.20 9.42 -9.05
C ILE A 169 2.57 9.66 -10.43
N ARG A 170 2.38 10.93 -10.82
CA ARG A 170 1.77 11.29 -12.09
C ARG A 170 2.61 10.84 -13.27
N GLU A 171 3.93 11.06 -13.20
CA GLU A 171 4.89 10.60 -14.22
C GLU A 171 4.81 9.09 -14.40
N PHE A 172 4.91 8.33 -13.30
CA PHE A 172 4.85 6.87 -13.33
C PHE A 172 3.51 6.36 -13.91
N LEU A 173 2.38 6.87 -13.42
CA LEU A 173 1.05 6.48 -13.91
C LEU A 173 0.87 6.81 -15.40
N THR A 174 1.29 7.99 -15.84
CA THR A 174 1.16 8.42 -17.24
C THR A 174 1.94 7.50 -18.17
N ASN A 175 3.16 7.12 -17.79
CA ASN A 175 4.00 6.23 -18.60
C ASN A 175 3.46 4.80 -18.60
N GLN A 176 3.01 4.30 -17.46
CA GLN A 176 2.40 2.97 -17.35
C GLN A 176 1.07 2.87 -18.12
N VAL A 177 0.21 3.88 -18.08
CA VAL A 177 -1.04 3.91 -18.88
C VAL A 177 -0.74 3.74 -20.38
N LYS A 178 0.29 4.45 -20.90
CA LYS A 178 0.70 4.31 -22.31
C LYS A 178 1.15 2.89 -22.66
N ILE A 179 1.88 2.24 -21.76
CA ILE A 179 2.37 0.87 -21.95
C ILE A 179 1.22 -0.14 -21.92
N TYR A 180 0.35 -0.03 -20.93
CA TYR A 180 -0.66 -1.05 -20.64
C TYR A 180 -1.90 -0.97 -21.53
N LYS A 181 -2.18 0.19 -22.16
CA LYS A 181 -3.29 0.36 -23.10
C LYS A 181 -3.30 -0.69 -24.23
N ASP A 182 -2.12 -1.08 -24.70
CA ASP A 182 -1.98 -1.98 -25.84
C ASP A 182 -1.86 -3.46 -25.44
N LEU A 183 -1.66 -3.76 -24.15
CA LEU A 183 -1.56 -5.12 -23.64
C LEU A 183 -2.96 -5.76 -23.53
N LYS A 184 -3.06 -7.04 -23.90
CA LYS A 184 -4.36 -7.72 -24.09
C LYS A 184 -4.61 -8.89 -23.13
N ASP A 185 -3.60 -9.35 -22.40
CA ASP A 185 -3.79 -10.38 -21.38
C ASP A 185 -4.57 -9.84 -20.18
N ASP A 186 -5.24 -10.74 -19.46
CA ASP A 186 -6.20 -10.37 -18.41
C ASP A 186 -5.53 -9.65 -17.23
N LEU A 187 -4.31 -10.06 -16.86
CA LEU A 187 -3.57 -9.41 -15.77
C LEU A 187 -3.21 -7.96 -16.15
N SER A 188 -2.78 -7.74 -17.39
CA SER A 188 -2.50 -6.40 -17.88
C SER A 188 -3.74 -5.52 -17.98
N LYS A 189 -4.91 -6.07 -18.35
CA LYS A 189 -6.17 -5.31 -18.33
C LYS A 189 -6.57 -4.87 -16.91
N MET A 190 -6.39 -5.74 -15.91
CA MET A 190 -6.64 -5.38 -14.51
C MET A 190 -5.69 -4.29 -14.02
N ALA A 191 -4.40 -4.39 -14.36
CA ALA A 191 -3.42 -3.35 -14.07
C ALA A 191 -3.77 -2.03 -14.77
N TYR A 192 -4.17 -2.08 -16.04
CA TYR A 192 -4.62 -0.90 -16.81
C TYR A 192 -5.81 -0.21 -16.15
N SER A 193 -6.82 -0.97 -15.70
CA SER A 193 -7.96 -0.44 -14.95
C SER A 193 -7.51 0.32 -13.69
N THR A 194 -6.62 -0.30 -12.90
CA THR A 194 -6.06 0.31 -11.68
C THR A 194 -5.27 1.59 -11.99
N LEU A 195 -4.46 1.58 -13.05
CA LEU A 195 -3.68 2.73 -13.51
C LEU A 195 -4.58 3.90 -13.91
N MET A 196 -5.62 3.63 -14.71
CA MET A 196 -6.59 4.64 -15.15
C MET A 196 -7.35 5.23 -13.97
N SER A 197 -7.85 4.41 -13.05
CA SER A 197 -8.54 4.86 -11.84
C SER A 197 -7.63 5.71 -10.94
N SER A 198 -6.37 5.29 -10.79
CA SER A 198 -5.40 6.03 -9.97
C SER A 198 -5.09 7.39 -10.59
N LEU A 199 -4.85 7.44 -11.90
CA LEU A 199 -4.56 8.70 -12.60
C LEU A 199 -5.77 9.64 -12.58
N ALA A 200 -6.98 9.12 -12.80
CA ALA A 200 -8.23 9.88 -12.69
C ALA A 200 -8.48 10.44 -11.28
N SER A 201 -8.01 9.76 -10.23
CA SER A 201 -8.20 10.26 -8.86
C SER A 201 -7.27 11.42 -8.51
N ILE A 202 -6.03 11.40 -9.01
CA ILE A 202 -5.02 12.40 -8.64
C ILE A 202 -4.92 13.58 -9.61
N ASP A 203 -5.13 13.36 -10.92
CA ASP A 203 -4.86 14.34 -11.98
C ASP A 203 -6.15 14.97 -12.52
N GLU A 204 -6.35 16.28 -12.30
CA GLU A 204 -7.58 16.97 -12.69
C GLU A 204 -7.76 17.07 -14.20
N ASP A 205 -6.69 17.32 -14.96
CA ASP A 205 -6.77 17.45 -16.42
C ASP A 205 -7.15 16.11 -17.07
N PHE A 206 -6.53 15.02 -16.61
CA PHE A 206 -6.87 13.68 -17.04
C PHE A 206 -8.29 13.31 -16.64
N ALA A 207 -8.72 13.62 -15.41
CA ALA A 207 -10.08 13.43 -14.97
C ALA A 207 -11.09 14.22 -15.81
N LEU A 208 -10.81 15.48 -16.12
CA LEU A 208 -11.65 16.32 -16.96
C LEU A 208 -11.83 15.69 -18.35
N GLY A 209 -10.72 15.30 -19.00
CA GLY A 209 -10.76 14.64 -20.30
C GLY A 209 -11.54 13.31 -20.29
N LEU A 210 -11.35 12.50 -19.25
CA LEU A 210 -12.01 11.20 -19.14
C LEU A 210 -13.50 11.31 -18.75
N SER A 211 -13.88 12.38 -18.03
CA SER A 211 -15.24 12.59 -17.53
C SER A 211 -16.29 12.70 -18.65
N TYR A 212 -15.90 13.15 -19.85
CA TYR A 212 -16.80 13.23 -21.00
C TYR A 212 -17.36 11.87 -21.42
N LEU A 213 -16.63 10.77 -21.16
CA LEU A 213 -17.08 9.42 -21.47
C LEU A 213 -18.22 8.94 -20.56
N PHE A 214 -18.48 9.62 -19.44
CA PHE A 214 -19.50 9.21 -18.46
C PHE A 214 -20.91 9.19 -19.04
N GLN A 215 -21.20 10.05 -20.03
CA GLN A 215 -22.49 10.05 -20.73
C GLN A 215 -22.74 8.76 -21.51
N GLU A 216 -21.68 8.10 -21.97
CA GLU A 216 -21.75 6.84 -22.70
C GLU A 216 -21.32 5.64 -21.85
N ASN A 217 -21.39 5.74 -20.51
CA ASN A 217 -20.88 4.73 -19.58
C ASN A 217 -21.30 3.29 -19.91
N ASP A 218 -22.54 3.09 -20.38
CA ASP A 218 -23.07 1.76 -20.66
C ASP A 218 -22.43 1.09 -21.89
N LYS A 219 -21.81 1.87 -22.78
CA LYS A 219 -21.09 1.40 -23.97
C LYS A 219 -19.60 1.18 -23.74
N LEU A 220 -19.07 1.60 -22.59
CA LEU A 220 -17.64 1.53 -22.29
C LEU A 220 -17.19 0.11 -21.96
N ASP A 221 -15.93 -0.18 -22.26
CA ASP A 221 -15.25 -1.37 -21.78
C ASP A 221 -15.26 -1.41 -20.24
N SER A 222 -15.53 -2.58 -19.66
CA SER A 222 -15.65 -2.73 -18.20
C SER A 222 -14.41 -2.25 -17.45
N ASN A 223 -13.22 -2.38 -18.06
CA ASN A 223 -11.95 -2.00 -17.44
C ASN A 223 -11.75 -0.48 -17.30
N ILE A 224 -12.55 0.36 -17.96
CA ILE A 224 -12.40 1.83 -17.85
C ILE A 224 -13.55 2.49 -17.08
N LYS A 225 -14.68 1.81 -16.87
CA LYS A 225 -15.87 2.39 -16.24
C LYS A 225 -15.61 2.94 -14.85
N GLU A 226 -14.80 2.25 -14.03
CA GLU A 226 -14.43 2.75 -12.71
C GLU A 226 -13.68 4.09 -12.79
N ALA A 227 -12.67 4.16 -13.66
CA ALA A 227 -11.89 5.36 -13.88
C ALA A 227 -12.77 6.52 -14.40
N VAL A 228 -13.73 6.23 -15.28
CA VAL A 228 -14.68 7.23 -15.78
C VAL A 228 -15.60 7.75 -14.67
N ALA A 229 -16.09 6.89 -13.77
CA ALA A 229 -16.91 7.30 -12.64
C ALA A 229 -16.11 8.16 -11.64
N ILE A 230 -14.86 7.79 -11.34
CA ILE A 230 -13.93 8.58 -10.52
C ILE A 230 -13.66 9.94 -11.18
N ALA A 231 -13.30 9.94 -12.46
CA ALA A 231 -13.02 11.13 -13.25
C ALA A 231 -14.21 12.10 -13.27
N TYR A 232 -15.43 11.57 -13.43
CA TYR A 232 -16.65 12.38 -13.39
C TYR A 232 -16.86 13.04 -12.03
N GLY A 233 -16.65 12.30 -10.93
CA GLY A 233 -16.71 12.86 -9.57
C GLY A 233 -15.67 13.96 -9.33
N VAL A 234 -14.42 13.72 -9.75
CA VAL A 234 -13.32 14.70 -9.63
C VAL A 234 -13.60 15.96 -10.45
N ALA A 235 -14.02 15.82 -11.72
CA ALA A 235 -14.13 16.94 -12.65
C ALA A 235 -15.40 17.78 -12.44
N THR A 236 -16.51 17.17 -12.03
CA THR A 236 -17.83 17.85 -12.03
C THR A 236 -18.39 18.11 -10.65
N SER A 237 -17.97 17.33 -9.63
CA SER A 237 -18.61 17.31 -8.31
C SER A 237 -20.14 17.04 -8.34
N ASP A 238 -20.67 16.48 -9.42
CA ASP A 238 -22.10 16.16 -9.56
C ASP A 238 -22.46 14.89 -8.79
N PHE A 239 -22.64 15.08 -7.48
CA PHE A 239 -23.03 14.02 -6.54
C PHE A 239 -24.40 13.41 -6.89
N SER A 240 -25.37 14.23 -7.28
CA SER A 240 -26.75 13.78 -7.54
C SER A 240 -26.81 12.81 -8.71
N THR A 241 -26.09 13.09 -9.79
CA THR A 241 -26.03 12.18 -10.94
C THR A 241 -25.36 10.84 -10.58
N LEU A 242 -24.25 10.88 -9.83
CA LEU A 242 -23.57 9.67 -9.35
C LEU A 242 -24.44 8.84 -8.41
N LEU A 243 -25.16 9.49 -7.49
CA LEU A 243 -26.08 8.84 -6.56
C LEU A 243 -27.25 8.18 -7.31
N ASN A 244 -27.84 8.87 -8.29
CA ASN A 244 -28.92 8.31 -9.10
C ASN A 244 -28.45 7.04 -9.83
N LYS A 245 -27.26 7.07 -10.45
CA LYS A 245 -26.68 5.86 -11.07
C LYS A 245 -26.39 4.75 -10.05
N TYR A 246 -25.88 5.08 -8.86
CA TYR A 246 -25.65 4.12 -7.78
C TYR A 246 -26.96 3.40 -7.36
N ILE A 247 -28.05 4.15 -7.19
CA ILE A 247 -29.36 3.61 -6.79
C ILE A 247 -29.96 2.76 -7.91
N SER A 248 -29.88 3.21 -9.16
CA SER A 248 -30.42 2.49 -10.32
C SER A 248 -29.58 1.28 -10.77
N ALA A 249 -28.34 1.13 -10.28
CA ALA A 249 -27.47 0.03 -10.65
C ALA A 249 -27.97 -1.32 -10.09
N ASN A 250 -28.16 -2.28 -10.99
CA ASN A 250 -28.60 -3.64 -10.66
C ASN A 250 -27.45 -4.61 -10.39
N ILE A 251 -26.20 -4.21 -10.68
CA ILE A 251 -24.99 -5.01 -10.50
C ILE A 251 -24.16 -4.36 -9.40
N ASP A 252 -23.72 -5.16 -8.42
CA ASP A 252 -22.95 -4.66 -7.27
C ASP A 252 -21.62 -4.03 -7.69
N GLU A 253 -20.96 -4.54 -8.74
CA GLU A 253 -19.75 -3.94 -9.30
C GLU A 253 -19.98 -2.53 -9.87
N GLU A 254 -21.03 -2.32 -10.66
CA GLU A 254 -21.40 -0.99 -11.18
C GLU A 254 -21.75 -0.03 -10.04
N ARG A 255 -22.49 -0.52 -9.04
CA ARG A 255 -22.80 0.27 -7.85
C ARG A 255 -21.54 0.75 -7.13
N TYR A 256 -20.56 -0.14 -6.95
CA TYR A 256 -19.29 0.21 -6.31
C TYR A 256 -18.47 1.24 -7.11
N ARG A 257 -18.52 1.19 -8.45
CA ARG A 257 -17.88 2.19 -9.32
C ARG A 257 -18.46 3.59 -9.10
N PHE A 258 -19.78 3.73 -9.05
CA PHE A 258 -20.41 5.02 -8.78
C PHE A 258 -20.15 5.52 -7.36
N LEU A 259 -20.08 4.61 -6.38
CA LEU A 259 -19.67 4.95 -5.02
C LEU A 259 -18.25 5.51 -4.97
N LYS A 260 -17.29 4.89 -5.67
CA LYS A 260 -15.93 5.44 -5.81
C LYS A 260 -15.93 6.80 -6.49
N GLY A 261 -16.80 7.02 -7.48
CA GLY A 261 -17.04 8.34 -8.07
C GLY A 261 -17.48 9.38 -7.04
N MET A 262 -18.47 9.06 -6.21
CA MET A 262 -18.93 9.96 -5.14
C MET A 262 -17.82 10.27 -4.13
N VAL A 263 -17.04 9.27 -3.72
CA VAL A 263 -15.96 9.44 -2.74
C VAL A 263 -14.77 10.23 -3.30
N ALA A 264 -14.58 10.23 -4.62
CA ALA A 264 -13.53 10.99 -5.29
C ALA A 264 -13.81 12.50 -5.43
N ILE A 265 -15.03 12.94 -5.13
CA ILE A 265 -15.41 14.37 -5.14
C ILE A 265 -14.50 15.14 -4.17
N ARG A 266 -14.04 16.32 -4.62
CA ARG A 266 -13.10 17.17 -3.87
C ARG A 266 -13.79 18.24 -3.03
N ASP A 267 -15.09 18.44 -3.23
CA ASP A 267 -15.91 19.36 -2.42
C ASP A 267 -16.18 18.79 -1.02
N LYS A 268 -15.87 19.58 0.01
CA LYS A 268 -15.96 19.22 1.43
C LYS A 268 -17.37 18.81 1.87
N SER A 269 -18.42 19.37 1.26
CA SER A 269 -19.82 19.04 1.58
C SER A 269 -20.19 17.59 1.23
N VAL A 270 -19.38 16.90 0.41
CA VAL A 270 -19.64 15.51 0.04
C VAL A 270 -19.61 14.57 1.24
N VAL A 271 -18.83 14.89 2.26
CA VAL A 271 -18.69 14.04 3.46
C VAL A 271 -20.03 13.92 4.17
N GLU A 272 -20.70 15.04 4.44
CA GLU A 272 -22.00 15.04 5.10
C GLU A 272 -23.05 14.24 4.32
N LYS A 273 -23.10 14.44 2.99
CA LYS A 273 -24.01 13.72 2.09
C LYS A 273 -23.77 12.20 2.13
N ILE A 274 -22.51 11.77 2.00
CA ILE A 274 -22.17 10.34 2.01
C ILE A 274 -22.46 9.72 3.38
N ILE A 275 -22.15 10.42 4.46
CA ILE A 275 -22.42 9.99 5.82
C ILE A 275 -23.92 9.80 6.05
N GLU A 276 -24.76 10.73 5.59
CA GLU A 276 -26.22 10.59 5.66
C GLU A 276 -26.69 9.31 4.96
N LEU A 277 -26.18 9.04 3.74
CA LEU A 277 -26.50 7.83 2.99
C LEU A 277 -26.04 6.53 3.66
N ILE A 278 -24.94 6.58 4.44
CA ILE A 278 -24.48 5.43 5.24
C ILE A 278 -25.48 5.18 6.39
N PHE A 279 -25.81 6.20 7.16
CA PHE A 279 -26.68 6.04 8.34
C PHE A 279 -28.14 5.74 7.99
N ASN A 280 -28.64 6.26 6.86
CA ASN A 280 -29.98 5.94 6.36
C ASN A 280 -30.05 4.60 5.58
N ARG A 281 -28.91 3.89 5.46
CA ARG A 281 -28.76 2.58 4.81
C ARG A 281 -28.99 2.57 3.29
N THR A 282 -28.94 3.73 2.62
CA THR A 282 -28.89 3.80 1.15
C THR A 282 -27.58 3.20 0.63
N ILE A 283 -26.46 3.49 1.30
CA ILE A 283 -25.19 2.80 1.04
C ILE A 283 -25.23 1.43 1.71
N LYS A 284 -24.98 0.36 0.93
CA LYS A 284 -24.98 -1.01 1.43
C LYS A 284 -23.90 -1.19 2.49
N PHE A 285 -24.20 -2.02 3.49
CA PHE A 285 -23.29 -2.29 4.60
C PHE A 285 -21.88 -2.73 4.17
N GLN A 286 -21.81 -3.68 3.24
CA GLN A 286 -20.55 -4.27 2.77
C GLN A 286 -19.61 -3.21 2.17
N ASP A 287 -20.18 -2.13 1.65
CA ASP A 287 -19.49 -1.00 1.04
C ASP A 287 -19.21 0.09 2.08
N ALA A 288 -20.18 0.40 2.96
CA ALA A 288 -20.09 1.44 3.99
C ALA A 288 -18.82 1.33 4.86
N ARG A 289 -18.40 0.11 5.21
CA ARG A 289 -17.17 -0.12 6.00
C ARG A 289 -15.90 0.40 5.34
N PHE A 290 -15.87 0.45 4.01
CA PHE A 290 -14.71 0.94 3.26
C PHE A 290 -14.80 2.43 2.95
N VAL A 291 -16.01 2.99 2.89
CA VAL A 291 -16.23 4.40 2.53
C VAL A 291 -15.53 5.36 3.49
N PHE A 292 -15.59 5.11 4.80
CA PHE A 292 -14.85 5.92 5.77
C PHE A 292 -13.36 5.98 5.46
N SER A 293 -12.76 4.82 5.16
CA SER A 293 -11.35 4.73 4.78
C SER A 293 -11.07 5.45 3.46
N LEU A 294 -11.92 5.27 2.44
CA LEU A 294 -11.75 5.92 1.15
C LEU A 294 -11.82 7.45 1.27
N LEU A 295 -12.75 7.99 2.06
CA LEU A 295 -12.82 9.42 2.36
C LEU A 295 -11.57 9.91 3.10
N ALA A 296 -11.07 9.15 4.09
CA ALA A 296 -9.85 9.51 4.81
C ALA A 296 -8.60 9.49 3.91
N HIS A 297 -8.60 8.70 2.84
CA HIS A 297 -7.51 8.68 1.85
C HIS A 297 -7.66 9.77 0.80
N ASN A 298 -8.81 10.42 0.65
CA ASN A 298 -8.98 11.57 -0.22
C ASN A 298 -8.43 12.84 0.46
N PRO A 299 -7.27 13.39 0.03
CA PRO A 299 -6.63 14.51 0.73
C PRO A 299 -7.39 15.84 0.63
N PHE A 300 -8.47 15.91 -0.15
CA PHE A 300 -9.30 17.12 -0.29
C PHE A 300 -10.41 17.21 0.76
N VAL A 301 -10.85 16.06 1.28
CA VAL A 301 -11.99 15.96 2.23
C VAL A 301 -11.63 15.20 3.52
N ARG A 302 -10.34 14.85 3.70
CA ARG A 302 -9.84 14.08 4.84
C ARG A 302 -10.19 14.75 6.16
N GLU A 303 -9.99 16.07 6.26
CA GLU A 303 -10.20 16.79 7.51
C GLU A 303 -11.64 16.65 8.00
N GLU A 304 -12.61 16.75 7.10
CA GLU A 304 -14.04 16.67 7.38
C GLU A 304 -14.43 15.30 7.91
N ILE A 305 -13.95 14.22 7.28
CA ILE A 305 -14.25 12.86 7.76
C ILE A 305 -13.54 12.54 9.07
N CYS A 306 -12.33 13.08 9.30
CA CYS A 306 -11.62 12.94 10.57
C CYS A 306 -12.40 13.61 11.71
N ASN A 307 -12.79 14.87 11.53
CA ASN A 307 -13.58 15.60 12.51
C ASN A 307 -14.92 14.88 12.78
N PHE A 308 -15.61 14.43 11.73
CA PHE A 308 -16.85 13.66 11.89
C PHE A 308 -16.67 12.43 12.78
N ILE A 309 -15.63 11.62 12.56
CA ILE A 309 -15.38 10.41 13.36
C ILE A 309 -15.02 10.75 14.80
N ILE A 310 -14.23 11.80 15.04
CA ILE A 310 -13.85 12.25 16.39
C ILE A 310 -15.10 12.69 17.17
N ASP A 311 -15.95 13.50 16.54
CA ASP A 311 -17.14 14.09 17.16
C ASP A 311 -18.28 13.06 17.35
N ASN A 312 -18.35 12.03 16.49
CA ASN A 312 -19.45 11.06 16.45
C ASN A 312 -18.98 9.64 16.75
N SER A 313 -17.90 9.48 17.51
CA SER A 313 -17.20 8.20 17.64
C SER A 313 -18.07 7.06 18.20
N GLU A 314 -18.93 7.34 19.19
CA GLU A 314 -19.88 6.35 19.72
C GLU A 314 -20.94 5.98 18.69
N LYS A 315 -21.50 6.96 17.96
CA LYS A 315 -22.47 6.71 16.88
C LYS A 315 -21.86 5.86 15.76
N VAL A 316 -20.61 6.14 15.37
CA VAL A 316 -19.88 5.34 14.37
C VAL A 316 -19.65 3.93 14.89
N LYS A 317 -19.19 3.79 16.14
CA LYS A 317 -18.96 2.50 16.80
C LYS A 317 -20.23 1.66 16.88
N GLU A 318 -21.35 2.24 17.32
CA GLU A 318 -22.65 1.57 17.36
C GLU A 318 -23.08 1.11 15.96
N PHE A 319 -22.96 1.99 14.96
CA PHE A 319 -23.30 1.65 13.58
C PHE A 319 -22.45 0.49 13.08
N VAL A 320 -21.12 0.55 13.17
CA VAL A 320 -20.28 -0.53 12.63
C VAL A 320 -20.41 -1.83 13.42
N ASN A 321 -20.62 -1.78 14.73
CA ASN A 321 -20.81 -2.97 15.55
C ASN A 321 -22.17 -3.62 15.33
N SER A 322 -23.23 -2.82 15.17
CA SER A 322 -24.58 -3.34 14.89
C SER A 322 -24.69 -4.08 13.57
N ILE A 323 -23.72 -3.89 12.67
CA ILE A 323 -23.75 -4.49 11.34
C ILE A 323 -22.55 -5.43 11.07
N GLY A 324 -21.44 -5.26 11.80
CA GLY A 324 -20.17 -5.97 11.60
C GLY A 324 -19.95 -7.23 12.43
N GLY A 325 -20.88 -7.62 13.29
CA GLY A 325 -20.81 -8.87 14.06
C GLY A 325 -19.77 -8.89 15.18
N GLY A 326 -19.22 -7.73 15.57
CA GLY A 326 -18.37 -7.63 16.76
C GLY A 326 -17.54 -6.33 16.87
N PRO A 327 -16.98 -6.07 18.06
CA PRO A 327 -16.28 -4.82 18.40
C PRO A 327 -15.00 -4.55 17.58
N TRP A 328 -14.42 -5.57 16.94
CA TRP A 328 -13.18 -5.48 16.16
C TRP A 328 -13.34 -4.66 14.87
N VAL A 329 -14.56 -4.60 14.30
CA VAL A 329 -14.80 -3.87 13.05
C VAL A 329 -14.54 -2.39 13.23
N PHE A 330 -14.90 -1.83 14.39
CA PHE A 330 -14.55 -0.46 14.74
C PHE A 330 -13.03 -0.25 14.81
N GLY A 331 -12.28 -1.19 15.41
CA GLY A 331 -10.82 -1.14 15.41
C GLY A 331 -10.21 -1.12 14.01
N TYR A 332 -10.73 -1.93 13.07
CA TYR A 332 -10.27 -1.91 11.68
C TYR A 332 -10.62 -0.60 10.95
N LEU A 333 -11.80 -0.04 11.22
CA LEU A 333 -12.17 1.28 10.70
C LEU A 333 -11.22 2.34 11.21
N LEU A 334 -10.93 2.37 12.52
CA LEU A 334 -9.98 3.31 13.13
C LEU A 334 -8.61 3.16 12.48
N ARG A 335 -8.12 1.92 12.29
CA ARG A 335 -6.83 1.69 11.62
C ARG A 335 -6.79 2.23 10.19
N GLY A 336 -7.85 2.05 9.39
CA GLY A 336 -7.89 2.55 8.02
C GLY A 336 -8.07 4.07 7.91
N THR A 337 -8.71 4.70 8.90
CA THR A 337 -9.08 6.13 8.87
C THR A 337 -8.13 6.99 9.68
N MET A 338 -7.98 6.69 10.96
CA MET A 338 -7.23 7.51 11.91
C MET A 338 -5.73 7.48 11.64
N THR A 339 -5.20 6.43 10.99
CA THR A 339 -3.83 6.46 10.47
C THR A 339 -3.62 7.66 9.53
N MET A 340 -4.56 7.90 8.62
CA MET A 340 -4.47 9.02 7.68
C MET A 340 -4.75 10.36 8.37
N CYS A 341 -5.74 10.42 9.25
CA CYS A 341 -6.02 11.62 10.05
C CYS A 341 -4.80 12.05 10.88
N GLY A 342 -4.07 11.09 11.44
CA GLY A 342 -2.91 11.34 12.28
C GLY A 342 -1.69 11.85 11.51
N ILE A 343 -1.66 11.76 10.17
CA ILE A 343 -0.62 12.41 9.36
C ILE A 343 -0.74 13.94 9.47
N ASP A 344 -1.97 14.44 9.56
CA ASP A 344 -2.25 15.88 9.56
C ASP A 344 -2.31 16.44 10.97
N LYS A 345 -2.88 15.70 11.92
CA LYS A 345 -3.04 16.11 13.32
C LYS A 345 -2.57 15.02 14.29
N PRO A 346 -1.27 14.64 14.32
CA PRO A 346 -0.78 13.47 15.05
C PRO A 346 -1.12 13.50 16.53
N LYS A 347 -0.89 14.65 17.21
CA LYS A 347 -1.15 14.78 18.64
C LYS A 347 -2.63 14.57 18.98
N GLU A 348 -3.52 15.26 18.25
CA GLU A 348 -4.97 15.18 18.47
C GLU A 348 -5.49 13.75 18.26
N ILE A 349 -5.03 13.08 17.21
CA ILE A 349 -5.48 11.72 16.91
C ILE A 349 -4.94 10.71 17.93
N LEU A 350 -3.71 10.86 18.42
CA LEU A 350 -3.19 10.02 19.50
C LEU A 350 -4.00 10.19 20.80
N GLU A 351 -4.34 11.43 21.17
CA GLU A 351 -5.19 11.71 22.34
C GLU A 351 -6.61 11.13 22.17
N PHE A 352 -7.18 11.21 20.96
CA PHE A 352 -8.46 10.59 20.63
C PHE A 352 -8.42 9.07 20.75
N LEU A 353 -7.37 8.44 20.20
CA LEU A 353 -7.18 6.99 20.22
C LEU A 353 -7.06 6.44 21.64
N GLU A 354 -6.32 7.11 22.51
CA GLU A 354 -6.19 6.73 23.93
C GLU A 354 -7.55 6.80 24.64
N ARG A 355 -8.35 7.84 24.38
CA ARG A 355 -9.68 8.02 24.98
C ARG A 355 -10.66 6.92 24.58
N ILE A 356 -10.61 6.45 23.33
CA ILE A 356 -11.58 5.51 22.79
C ILE A 356 -11.11 4.04 22.86
N LYS A 357 -9.88 3.81 23.31
CA LYS A 357 -9.30 2.46 23.43
C LYS A 357 -10.06 1.60 24.44
N TYR A 358 -10.32 0.36 24.05
CA TYR A 358 -10.79 -0.71 24.93
C TYR A 358 -10.21 -2.06 24.50
N LYS A 359 -10.35 -3.08 25.35
CA LYS A 359 -9.63 -4.36 25.27
C LYS A 359 -9.70 -5.01 23.87
N GLU A 360 -10.87 -5.04 23.26
CA GLU A 360 -11.12 -5.74 22.01
C GLU A 360 -10.51 -5.06 20.78
N ILE A 361 -10.15 -3.77 20.87
CA ILE A 361 -9.53 -3.00 19.78
C ILE A 361 -8.10 -2.53 20.08
N GLU A 362 -7.55 -2.89 21.24
CA GLU A 362 -6.22 -2.44 21.69
C GLU A 362 -5.13 -2.71 20.64
N ARG A 363 -5.16 -3.86 19.97
CA ARG A 363 -4.19 -4.21 18.92
C ARG A 363 -4.29 -3.27 17.72
N GLN A 364 -5.51 -2.93 17.29
CA GLN A 364 -5.74 -2.05 16.16
C GLN A 364 -5.38 -0.60 16.51
N VAL A 365 -5.71 -0.15 17.72
CA VAL A 365 -5.31 1.18 18.22
C VAL A 365 -3.79 1.29 18.25
N LYS A 366 -3.08 0.34 18.86
CA LYS A 366 -1.61 0.32 18.87
C LYS A 366 -1.01 0.32 17.46
N SER A 367 -1.55 -0.51 16.56
CA SER A 367 -1.10 -0.50 15.16
C SER A 367 -1.33 0.84 14.46
N THR A 368 -2.39 1.57 14.83
CA THR A 368 -2.71 2.89 14.28
C THR A 368 -1.70 3.92 14.78
N GLU A 369 -1.43 3.95 16.08
CA GLU A 369 -0.43 4.83 16.71
C GLU A 369 0.97 4.63 16.10
N GLU A 370 1.39 3.37 15.92
CA GLU A 370 2.66 3.03 15.28
C GLU A 370 2.73 3.54 13.84
N LEU A 371 1.65 3.36 13.05
CA LEU A 371 1.59 3.84 11.67
C LEU A 371 1.58 5.36 11.56
N ILE A 372 0.91 6.06 12.49
CA ILE A 372 0.96 7.53 12.55
C ILE A 372 2.40 8.00 12.72
N GLN A 373 3.16 7.38 13.62
CA GLN A 373 4.58 7.70 13.82
C GLN A 373 5.43 7.40 12.59
N VAL A 374 5.17 6.28 11.91
CA VAL A 374 5.86 5.90 10.67
C VAL A 374 5.60 6.92 9.57
N TYR A 375 4.34 7.23 9.27
CA TYR A 375 3.98 8.14 8.17
C TYR A 375 4.35 9.59 8.45
N SER A 376 4.35 10.02 9.71
CA SER A 376 4.78 11.38 10.09
C SER A 376 6.23 11.68 9.66
N LYS A 377 7.10 10.66 9.56
CA LYS A 377 8.49 10.81 9.08
C LYS A 377 8.59 11.03 7.57
N LEU A 378 7.53 10.72 6.81
CA LEU A 378 7.51 10.75 5.35
C LEU A 378 6.89 12.03 4.79
N LYS A 379 6.36 12.89 5.66
CA LYS A 379 5.70 14.14 5.29
C LYS A 379 6.61 15.10 4.51
#